data_AF-A0A2U1LIU0-F1
#
_entry.id   AF-A0A2U1LIU0-F1
#
_cell.length_a   1.000
_cell.length_b   1.000
_cell.length_c   1.000
_cell.angle_alpha   90.00
_cell.angle_beta   90.00
_cell.angle_gamma   90.00
#
_symmetry.space_group_name_H-M   'P 1'
#
loop_
_entity.id
_entity.type
_entity.pdbx_description
1 polymer ?
#
loop_
_entity_poly.entity_id
_entity_poly.type
_entity_poly.pdbx_seq_one_letter_code
_entity_poly.pdbx_strand_id
1 'polypeptide(L)'
;MCSSLPVTPPTKIEEMRECLRSLKQSNKDDDAKVKTAFNTLFTYVKNAATKPEEEKFRKIRLSNAAFQDRVGKLEGGIKFLELCGFEKIEGDDFLFLARDKIDKAVLMSAGVELNRFFTRYESAELRYSAAKRRASQIDPWEN
;
A
#
# COMPACT_ATOMS: atom_id res chain seq x y z
N MET A 1 -14.56 -6.29 25.74
CA MET A 1 -15.62 -5.85 24.80
C MET A 1 -14.95 -5.04 23.70
N CYS A 2 -14.64 -5.64 22.56
CA CYS A 2 -14.14 -4.88 21.39
C CYS A 2 -15.35 -4.28 20.68
N SER A 3 -15.61 -3.00 20.91
CA SER A 3 -16.64 -2.24 20.22
C SER A 3 -16.16 -1.91 18.80
N SER A 4 -16.55 -2.70 17.81
CA SER A 4 -16.43 -2.33 16.40
C SER A 4 -17.53 -1.31 16.08
N LEU A 5 -17.19 -0.02 16.18
CA LEU A 5 -18.05 1.02 15.63
C LEU A 5 -18.17 0.84 14.11
N PRO A 6 -19.33 1.17 13.49
CA PRO A 6 -19.49 1.12 12.06
C PRO A 6 -18.52 2.14 11.42
N VAL A 7 -17.47 1.63 10.79
CA VAL A 7 -16.45 2.44 10.12
C VAL A 7 -17.08 3.05 8.87
N THR A 8 -17.28 4.37 8.88
CA THR A 8 -17.83 5.08 7.71
C THR A 8 -16.78 5.15 6.59
N PRO A 9 -17.18 5.21 5.31
CA PRO A 9 -16.23 5.26 4.19
C PRO A 9 -15.16 6.38 4.29
N PRO A 10 -15.47 7.60 4.78
CA PRO A 10 -14.47 8.64 5.02
C PRO A 10 -13.38 8.19 6.03
N THR A 11 -13.79 7.54 7.12
CA THR A 11 -12.86 7.05 8.15
C THR A 11 -11.95 5.93 7.63
N LYS A 12 -12.44 5.05 6.75
CA LYS A 12 -11.59 4.00 6.13
C LYS A 12 -10.47 4.58 5.27
N ILE A 13 -10.77 5.64 4.50
CA ILE A 13 -9.76 6.29 3.64
C ILE A 13 -8.67 6.94 4.50
N GLU A 14 -9.05 7.57 5.61
CA GLU A 14 -8.09 8.15 6.55
C GLU A 14 -7.20 7.07 7.17
N GLU A 15 -7.78 5.96 7.63
CA GLU A 15 -7.00 4.84 8.16
C GLU A 15 -6.06 4.22 7.11
N MET A 16 -6.48 4.14 5.84
CA MET A 16 -5.62 3.70 4.74
C MET A 16 -4.42 4.64 4.58
N ARG A 17 -4.64 5.96 4.63
CA ARG A 17 -3.57 6.96 4.56
C ARG A 17 -2.59 6.84 5.72
N GLU A 18 -3.10 6.59 6.93
CA GLU A 18 -2.25 6.35 8.10
C GLU A 18 -1.41 5.08 7.91
N CYS A 19 -1.99 3.98 7.43
CA CYS A 19 -1.24 2.76 7.16
C CYS A 19 -0.10 2.99 6.17
N LEU A 20 -0.37 3.69 5.06
CA LEU A 20 0.65 4.02 4.05
C LEU A 20 1.72 4.97 4.60
N ARG A 21 1.35 5.91 5.46
CA ARG A 21 2.29 6.82 6.11
C ARG A 21 3.20 6.09 7.09
N SER A 22 2.66 5.24 7.96
CA SER A 22 3.45 4.44 8.90
C SER A 22 4.38 3.47 8.19
N LEU A 23 3.91 2.80 7.12
CA LEU A 23 4.75 1.92 6.30
C LEU A 23 5.95 2.67 5.74
N LYS A 24 5.72 3.87 5.18
CA LYS A 24 6.79 4.73 4.70
C LYS A 24 7.73 5.15 5.83
N GLN A 25 7.19 5.64 6.94
CA GLN A 25 7.97 6.23 8.03
C GLN A 25 8.88 5.22 8.71
N SER A 26 8.40 3.98 8.89
CA SER A 26 9.16 2.86 9.45
C SER A 26 10.25 2.33 8.51
N ASN A 27 10.20 2.67 7.22
CA ASN A 27 11.16 2.24 6.20
C ASN A 27 11.76 3.45 5.46
N LYS A 28 11.89 4.59 6.14
CA LYS A 28 12.31 5.88 5.54
C LYS A 28 13.69 5.88 4.88
N ASP A 29 14.56 4.96 5.28
CA ASP A 29 15.94 4.85 4.79
C ASP A 29 16.06 3.84 3.63
N ASP A 30 14.96 3.19 3.24
CA ASP A 30 14.90 2.19 2.17
C ASP A 30 13.73 2.47 1.22
N ASP A 31 13.91 3.49 0.38
CA ASP A 31 12.91 3.91 -0.61
C ASP A 31 12.55 2.79 -1.60
N ALA A 32 13.51 1.93 -1.95
CA ALA A 32 13.27 0.80 -2.85
C ALA A 32 12.26 -0.17 -2.23
N LYS A 33 12.44 -0.51 -0.95
CA LYS A 33 11.52 -1.37 -0.20
C LYS A 33 10.13 -0.74 -0.06
N VAL A 34 10.03 0.56 0.21
CA VAL A 34 8.74 1.26 0.26
C VAL A 34 8.02 1.21 -1.09
N LYS A 35 8.73 1.48 -2.19
CA LYS A 35 8.19 1.37 -3.56
C LYS A 35 7.70 -0.05 -3.85
N THR A 36 8.48 -1.07 -3.51
CA THR A 36 8.09 -2.47 -3.71
C THR A 36 6.85 -2.85 -2.91
N ALA A 37 6.75 -2.40 -1.66
CA ALA A 37 5.59 -2.63 -0.81
C ALA A 37 4.31 -2.04 -1.43
N PHE A 38 4.37 -0.77 -1.83
CA PHE A 38 3.23 -0.08 -2.42
C PHE A 38 2.80 -0.70 -3.74
N ASN A 39 3.77 -1.17 -4.56
CA ASN A 39 3.47 -1.80 -5.85
C ASN A 39 2.78 -3.15 -5.64
N THR A 40 3.20 -3.86 -4.61
CA THR A 40 2.61 -5.14 -4.22
C THR A 40 1.18 -4.94 -3.72
N LEU A 41 0.95 -3.97 -2.83
CA LEU A 41 -0.39 -3.59 -2.35
C LEU A 41 -1.31 -3.17 -3.50
N PHE A 42 -0.83 -2.30 -4.39
CA PHE A 42 -1.60 -1.85 -5.55
C PHE A 42 -2.00 -3.01 -6.46
N THR A 43 -1.08 -3.95 -6.68
CA THR A 43 -1.34 -5.15 -7.48
C THR A 43 -2.46 -5.99 -6.87
N TYR A 44 -2.45 -6.22 -5.56
CA TYR A 44 -3.51 -6.98 -4.89
C TYR A 44 -4.87 -6.30 -5.00
N VAL A 45 -4.94 -5.00 -4.70
CA VAL A 45 -6.18 -4.21 -4.78
C VAL A 45 -6.71 -4.18 -6.22
N LYS A 46 -5.85 -3.90 -7.21
CA LYS A 46 -6.21 -3.85 -8.63
C LYS A 46 -6.73 -5.19 -9.11
N ASN A 47 -6.06 -6.29 -8.79
CA ASN A 47 -6.46 -7.61 -9.24
C ASN A 47 -7.80 -8.04 -8.61
N ALA A 48 -7.99 -7.78 -7.31
CA ALA A 48 -9.26 -8.04 -6.63
C ALA A 48 -10.43 -7.22 -7.23
N ALA A 49 -10.18 -5.97 -7.65
CA ALA A 49 -11.21 -5.10 -8.22
C ALA A 49 -11.54 -5.44 -9.69
N THR A 50 -10.54 -5.82 -10.48
CA THR A 50 -10.68 -6.03 -11.93
C THR A 50 -11.00 -7.46 -12.32
N LYS A 51 -10.61 -8.43 -11.50
CA LYS A 51 -10.80 -9.87 -11.72
C LYS A 51 -11.39 -10.57 -10.48
N PRO A 52 -12.56 -10.10 -9.98
CA PRO A 52 -13.20 -10.59 -8.76
C PRO A 52 -13.77 -12.01 -8.86
N GLU A 53 -13.71 -12.65 -10.03
CA GLU A 53 -14.05 -14.05 -10.25
C GLU A 53 -12.86 -14.99 -9.97
N GLU A 54 -11.63 -14.57 -10.25
CA GLU A 54 -10.44 -15.41 -10.09
C GLU A 54 -9.98 -15.46 -8.61
N GLU A 55 -10.29 -16.54 -7.90
CA GLU A 55 -10.04 -16.69 -6.45
C GLU A 55 -8.60 -16.42 -6.04
N LYS A 56 -7.63 -16.83 -6.86
CA LYS A 56 -6.19 -16.59 -6.62
C LYS A 56 -5.82 -15.11 -6.41
N PHE A 57 -6.64 -14.16 -6.89
CA PHE A 57 -6.42 -12.73 -6.68
C PHE A 57 -7.04 -12.18 -5.40
N ARG A 58 -7.87 -12.99 -4.73
CA ARG A 58 -8.51 -12.66 -3.46
C ARG A 58 -7.97 -13.49 -2.31
N LYS A 59 -6.97 -14.34 -2.56
CA LYS A 59 -6.34 -15.20 -1.56
C LYS A 59 -4.84 -14.94 -1.51
N ILE A 60 -4.32 -14.56 -0.36
CA ILE A 60 -2.90 -14.25 -0.13
C ILE A 60 -2.39 -15.13 1.00
N ARG A 61 -1.33 -15.90 0.75
CA ARG A 61 -0.73 -16.79 1.76
C ARG A 61 0.19 -16.00 2.68
N LEU A 62 -0.11 -15.97 3.98
CA LEU A 62 0.69 -15.29 5.00
C LEU A 62 2.07 -15.94 5.15
N SER A 63 2.19 -17.26 5.00
CA SER A 63 3.49 -17.94 5.09
C SER A 63 4.43 -17.69 3.89
N ASN A 64 3.99 -16.96 2.86
CA ASN A 64 4.83 -16.67 1.69
C ASN A 64 5.91 -15.65 2.05
N ALA A 65 7.19 -16.05 1.97
CA ALA A 65 8.32 -15.20 2.32
C ALA A 65 8.37 -13.90 1.51
N ALA A 66 8.07 -13.96 0.20
CA ALA A 66 8.04 -12.76 -0.63
C ALA A 66 6.90 -11.81 -0.24
N PHE A 67 5.75 -12.34 0.18
CA PHE A 67 4.67 -11.51 0.74
C PHE A 67 5.10 -10.88 2.06
N GLN A 68 5.69 -11.67 2.97
CA GLN A 68 6.17 -11.19 4.25
C GLN A 68 7.21 -10.08 4.09
N ASP A 69 8.20 -10.27 3.21
CA ASP A 69 9.25 -9.30 2.97
C ASP A 69 8.75 -7.99 2.39
N ARG A 70 7.77 -8.06 1.49
CA ARG A 70 7.26 -6.89 0.77
C ARG A 70 6.14 -6.17 1.50
N VAL A 71 5.31 -6.86 2.28
CA VAL A 71 4.09 -6.28 2.86
C VAL A 71 3.84 -6.83 4.27
N GLY A 72 3.87 -8.15 4.45
CA GLY A 72 3.34 -8.79 5.65
C GLY A 72 4.02 -8.38 6.96
N LYS A 73 5.35 -8.19 6.94
CA LYS A 73 6.13 -7.75 8.10
C LYS A 73 6.24 -6.23 8.24
N LEU A 74 5.70 -5.47 7.27
CA LEU A 74 5.80 -4.02 7.29
C LEU A 74 4.64 -3.43 8.08
N GLU A 75 4.95 -2.45 8.92
CA GLU A 75 3.96 -1.75 9.72
C GLU A 75 2.88 -1.15 8.81
N GLY A 76 1.60 -1.46 9.10
CA GLY A 76 0.47 -1.01 8.29
C GLY A 76 0.15 -1.84 7.04
N GLY A 77 1.03 -2.77 6.61
CA GLY A 77 0.82 -3.57 5.40
C GLY A 77 -0.40 -4.49 5.48
N ILE A 78 -0.50 -5.29 6.55
CA ILE A 78 -1.65 -6.18 6.78
C ILE A 78 -2.93 -5.38 7.07
N LYS A 79 -2.84 -4.35 7.92
CA LYS A 79 -3.99 -3.50 8.27
C LYS A 79 -4.59 -2.82 7.03
N PHE A 80 -3.75 -2.38 6.09
CA PHE A 80 -4.22 -1.82 4.82
C PHE A 80 -5.06 -2.83 4.01
N LEU A 81 -4.62 -4.10 3.94
CA LEU A 81 -5.38 -5.16 3.27
C LEU A 81 -6.70 -5.46 4.00
N GLU A 82 -6.69 -5.45 5.33
CA GLU A 82 -7.90 -5.58 6.15
C GLU A 82 -8.91 -4.46 5.88
N LEU A 83 -8.46 -3.22 5.76
CA LEU A 83 -9.29 -2.07 5.37
C LEU A 83 -9.86 -2.20 3.95
N CYS A 84 -9.17 -2.91 3.06
CA CYS A 84 -9.65 -3.26 1.73
C CYS A 84 -10.67 -4.41 1.72
N GLY A 85 -10.94 -5.03 2.87
CA GLY A 85 -11.90 -6.13 3.04
C GLY A 85 -11.28 -7.53 3.06
N PHE A 86 -9.96 -7.66 3.04
CA PHE A 86 -9.32 -8.96 3.26
C PHE A 86 -9.42 -9.37 4.72
N GLU A 87 -9.81 -10.61 5.00
CA GLU A 87 -9.93 -11.12 6.36
C GLU A 87 -8.90 -12.23 6.58
N LYS A 88 -8.35 -12.31 7.79
CA LYS A 88 -7.52 -13.45 8.19
C LYS A 88 -8.44 -14.66 8.38
N ILE A 89 -8.13 -15.74 7.68
CA ILE A 89 -8.84 -17.00 7.86
C ILE A 89 -8.07 -17.79 8.93
N GLU A 90 -8.69 -17.98 10.08
CA GLU A 90 -8.14 -18.78 11.18
C GLU A 90 -7.92 -20.23 10.70
N GLY A 91 -6.73 -20.78 10.99
CA GLY A 91 -6.37 -22.16 10.67
C GLY A 91 -5.58 -22.35 9.38
N ASP A 92 -5.73 -21.48 8.37
CA ASP A 92 -5.11 -21.69 7.06
C ASP A 92 -3.96 -20.73 6.71
N ASP A 93 -3.58 -19.77 7.57
CA ASP A 93 -2.53 -18.77 7.28
C ASP A 93 -2.77 -18.00 5.97
N PHE A 94 -4.02 -17.62 5.67
CA PHE A 94 -4.34 -16.77 4.52
C PHE A 94 -5.05 -15.48 4.93
N LEU A 95 -4.81 -14.44 4.12
CA LEU A 95 -5.76 -13.35 3.93
C LEU A 95 -6.67 -13.68 2.77
N PHE A 96 -7.98 -13.56 2.96
CA PHE A 96 -8.99 -13.87 1.97
C PHE A 96 -10.05 -12.78 1.86
N LEU A 97 -10.40 -12.40 0.62
CA LEU A 97 -11.49 -11.48 0.32
C LEU A 97 -12.64 -12.28 -0.31
N ALA A 98 -13.70 -12.51 0.48
CA ALA A 98 -14.89 -13.21 0.01
C ALA A 98 -15.59 -12.42 -1.12
N ARG A 99 -16.15 -13.13 -2.10
CA ARG A 99 -16.68 -12.51 -3.33
C ARG A 99 -17.86 -11.56 -3.06
N ASP A 100 -18.71 -11.93 -2.11
CA ASP A 100 -19.86 -11.19 -1.62
C ASP A 100 -19.46 -9.98 -0.76
N LYS A 101 -18.25 -9.97 -0.20
CA LYS A 101 -17.69 -8.86 0.59
C LYS A 101 -16.89 -7.84 -0.23
N ILE A 102 -16.81 -8.01 -1.55
CA ILE A 102 -16.07 -7.08 -2.42
C ILE A 102 -16.80 -5.74 -2.49
N ASP A 103 -16.25 -4.74 -1.81
CA ASP A 103 -16.64 -3.36 -1.98
C ASP A 103 -15.74 -2.67 -3.02
N LYS A 104 -16.25 -2.55 -4.25
CA LYS A 104 -15.52 -1.91 -5.35
C LYS A 104 -15.18 -0.45 -5.05
N ALA A 105 -16.02 0.29 -4.34
CA ALA A 105 -15.76 1.69 -4.03
C ALA A 105 -14.57 1.81 -3.05
N VAL A 106 -14.48 0.91 -2.08
CA VAL A 106 -13.34 0.81 -1.16
C VAL A 106 -12.06 0.42 -1.92
N LEU A 107 -12.10 -0.60 -2.77
CA LEU A 107 -10.92 -1.00 -3.56
C LEU A 107 -10.45 0.11 -4.51
N MET A 108 -11.38 0.83 -5.16
CA MET A 108 -11.04 1.97 -6.01
C MET A 108 -10.41 3.11 -5.20
N SER A 109 -10.95 3.39 -4.01
CA SER A 109 -10.39 4.41 -3.10
C SER A 109 -8.98 4.04 -2.63
N ALA A 110 -8.76 2.78 -2.27
CA ALA A 110 -7.44 2.25 -1.90
C ALA A 110 -6.44 2.40 -3.06
N GLY A 111 -6.87 2.07 -4.28
CA GLY A 111 -6.06 2.25 -5.49
C GLY A 111 -5.69 3.72 -5.75
N VAL A 112 -6.64 4.65 -5.54
CA VAL A 112 -6.39 6.10 -5.67
C VAL A 112 -5.38 6.58 -4.64
N GLU A 113 -5.51 6.17 -3.38
CA GLU A 113 -4.56 6.57 -2.33
C GLU A 113 -3.16 6.02 -2.61
N LEU A 114 -3.02 4.75 -3.00
CA LEU A 114 -1.74 4.18 -3.43
C LEU A 114 -1.14 4.94 -4.62
N ASN A 115 -1.95 5.27 -5.64
CA ASN A 115 -1.49 6.03 -6.80
C ASN A 115 -1.00 7.44 -6.43
N ARG A 116 -1.68 8.12 -5.50
CA ARG A 116 -1.25 9.44 -5.00
C ARG A 116 0.16 9.38 -4.41
N PHE A 117 0.49 8.31 -3.71
CA PHE A 117 1.85 8.10 -3.23
C PHE A 117 2.81 7.93 -4.41
N PHE A 118 2.54 7.04 -5.38
CA PHE A 118 3.41 6.85 -6.55
C PHE A 118 3.69 8.14 -7.32
N THR A 119 2.65 8.89 -7.68
CA THR A 119 2.80 10.16 -8.39
C THR A 119 3.64 11.15 -7.59
N ARG A 120 3.46 11.20 -6.26
CA ARG A 120 4.23 12.08 -5.38
C ARG A 120 5.68 11.62 -5.23
N TYR A 121 5.94 10.32 -5.24
CA TYR A 121 7.30 9.74 -5.19
C TYR A 121 8.08 10.03 -6.47
N GLU A 122 7.50 9.72 -7.63
CA GLU A 122 8.14 9.95 -8.93
C GLU A 122 8.43 11.45 -9.14
N SER A 123 7.48 12.31 -8.76
CA SER A 123 7.66 13.77 -8.81
C SER A 123 8.75 14.26 -7.84
N ALA A 124 8.83 13.72 -6.62
CA ALA A 124 9.87 14.11 -5.66
C ALA A 124 11.26 13.65 -6.09
N GLU A 125 11.39 12.45 -6.66
CA GLU A 125 12.64 11.88 -7.17
C GLU A 125 13.13 12.63 -8.41
N LEU A 126 12.23 13.02 -9.32
CA LEU A 126 12.54 13.92 -10.44
C LEU A 126 13.03 15.28 -9.95
N ARG A 127 12.36 15.86 -8.94
CA ARG A 127 12.77 17.14 -8.32
C ARG A 127 14.13 17.04 -7.64
N TYR A 128 14.40 15.97 -6.90
CA TYR A 128 15.69 15.71 -6.27
C TYR A 128 16.80 15.55 -7.31
N SER A 129 16.55 14.77 -8.36
CA SER A 129 17.50 14.54 -9.46
C SER A 129 17.78 15.83 -10.26
N ALA A 130 16.76 16.66 -10.47
CA ALA A 130 16.91 17.97 -11.09
C ALA A 130 17.69 18.95 -10.19
N ALA A 131 17.41 18.98 -8.89
CA ALA A 131 18.12 19.80 -7.92
C ALA A 131 19.59 19.40 -7.79
N LYS A 132 19.89 18.09 -7.76
CA LYS A 132 21.26 17.57 -7.70
C LYS A 132 22.05 17.93 -8.97
N ARG A 133 21.46 17.80 -10.16
CA ARG A 133 22.08 18.24 -11.42
C ARG A 133 22.35 19.75 -11.43
N ARG A 134 21.40 20.56 -10.95
CA ARG A 134 21.56 22.00 -10.84
C ARG A 134 22.64 22.39 -9.83
N ALA A 135 22.71 21.72 -8.69
CA ALA A 135 23.76 21.93 -7.68
C ALA A 135 25.14 21.50 -8.17
N SER A 136 25.24 20.47 -9.03
CA SER A 136 26.51 20.10 -9.67
C SER A 136 26.94 21.03 -10.82
N GLN A 137 26.05 21.89 -11.31
CA GLN A 137 26.33 22.89 -12.34
C GLN A 137 26.59 24.29 -11.78
N ILE A 138 26.43 24.50 -10.48
CA ILE A 138 26.79 25.76 -9.81
C ILE A 138 28.17 25.53 -9.20
N ASP A 139 29.21 26.11 -9.81
CA ASP A 139 30.57 26.08 -9.26
C ASP A 139 30.62 26.94 -7.99
N PRO A 140 31.03 26.40 -6.82
CA PRO A 140 31.16 27.18 -5.59
C PRO A 140 32.15 28.36 -5.67
N TRP A 141 32.96 28.42 -6.74
CA TRP A 141 33.99 29.43 -6.95
C TRP A 141 33.67 30.43 -8.08
N GLU A 142 32.50 30.34 -8.72
CA GLU A 142 32.06 31.39 -9.65
C GLU A 142 31.46 32.59 -8.89
N ASN A 143 32.33 33.57 -8.60
CA ASN A 143 32.05 35.01 -8.52
C ASN A 143 33.27 35.79 -9.00
#